data_AF-A0A5B0RY47-F1
#
_entry.id   AF-A0A5B0RY47-F1
#
_cell.length_a   1.000
_cell.length_b   1.000
_cell.length_c   1.000
_cell.angle_alpha   90.00
_cell.angle_beta   90.00
_cell.angle_gamma   90.00
#
_symmetry.space_group_name_H-M   'P 1'
#
loop_
_entity.id
_entity.type
_entity.pdbx_description
1 polymer ?
#
loop_
_entity_poly.entity_id
_entity_poly.type
_entity_poly.pdbx_seq_one_letter_code
_entity_poly.pdbx_strand_id
1 'polypeptide(L)'
;MASSRSCEFLQASPKKDKWACTDDPRSECHSRSARDIGPGLVTVRNPTTRKEIEQLQQDKNHDELASRLCQRIKFGTAGLRAHMSAGFSRMNDVTVIQASQGLAAYLIKDIPNATQKGIIVGHDHRHNSHRFARLAVTAFLRRGFRCYLLDGSVATPMVPFGVKYLGAAAGVMVTASHNPAADNGYKLYYSNGVQIISPHDKGIAASIEQNLEIDEEAWSTEPTAQISEALLVNRTQEIQDAYFKAISGLVRHSKLENSKTPLKFIYTPMHGVGYPFATRACVDTAGFPSHAWLPVEAQKDPNPDFPTVKFPNPEEKGALDMAMSLGNKTVEADRAQKVMILANDPDADRFCAAEWTGSVALVDPTKSPLPQLTWLF
;
A
#
# COMPACT_ATOMS: atom_id res chain seq x y z
N MET A 1 -36.59 -8.99 -52.44
CA MET A 1 -37.22 -8.40 -51.24
C MET A 1 -36.11 -8.00 -50.29
N ALA A 2 -35.74 -6.73 -50.33
CA ALA A 2 -34.87 -6.10 -49.36
C ALA A 2 -35.58 -4.80 -48.96
N SER A 3 -35.80 -4.59 -47.67
CA SER A 3 -36.15 -3.27 -47.16
C SER A 3 -35.51 -3.04 -45.80
N SER A 4 -34.61 -2.08 -45.80
CA SER A 4 -34.11 -1.32 -44.67
C SER A 4 -35.23 -0.78 -43.79
N ARG A 5 -35.01 -0.73 -42.47
CA ARG A 5 -35.61 0.30 -41.60
C ARG A 5 -34.61 0.81 -40.58
N SER A 6 -34.44 2.11 -40.64
CA SER A 6 -33.70 3.03 -39.79
C SER A 6 -34.24 3.08 -38.35
N CYS A 7 -33.37 3.34 -37.38
CA CYS A 7 -33.76 3.73 -36.02
C CYS A 7 -33.79 5.26 -35.94
N GLU A 8 -34.97 5.81 -35.71
CA GLU A 8 -35.21 7.24 -35.47
C GLU A 8 -34.80 7.64 -34.04
N PHE A 9 -34.25 8.85 -33.92
CA PHE A 9 -33.98 9.54 -32.67
C PHE A 9 -35.28 10.05 -32.06
N LEU A 10 -35.57 9.69 -30.80
CA LEU A 10 -36.59 10.36 -30.00
C LEU A 10 -35.94 11.15 -28.86
N GLN A 11 -36.31 12.43 -28.81
CA GLN A 11 -35.83 13.48 -27.93
C GLN A 11 -36.21 13.23 -26.45
N ALA A 12 -35.36 13.74 -25.57
CA ALA A 12 -35.46 13.68 -24.12
C ALA A 12 -36.69 14.39 -23.53
N SER A 13 -37.14 13.92 -22.36
CA SER A 13 -37.90 14.71 -21.39
C SER A 13 -37.45 14.37 -19.96
N PRO A 14 -37.28 15.35 -19.05
CA PRO A 14 -36.73 15.12 -17.72
C PRO A 14 -37.85 15.05 -16.68
N LYS A 15 -37.86 13.99 -15.85
CA LYS A 15 -38.29 14.09 -14.45
C LYS A 15 -37.91 12.84 -13.67
N LYS A 16 -37.30 13.13 -12.50
CA LYS A 16 -37.16 12.38 -11.24
C LYS A 16 -37.49 10.90 -11.31
N ASP A 17 -36.59 10.05 -10.82
CA ASP A 17 -36.98 8.93 -9.94
C ASP A 17 -35.82 8.41 -9.09
N LYS A 18 -36.13 8.15 -7.82
CA LYS A 18 -35.33 7.40 -6.85
C LYS A 18 -35.30 5.94 -7.29
N TRP A 19 -34.17 5.24 -7.13
CA TRP A 19 -34.10 3.80 -7.39
C TRP A 19 -33.84 3.02 -6.10
N ALA A 20 -34.77 2.12 -5.79
CA ALA A 20 -34.62 1.03 -4.83
C ALA A 20 -34.25 -0.26 -5.59
N CYS A 21 -33.39 -1.09 -5.00
CA CYS A 21 -33.02 -2.40 -5.54
C CYS A 21 -34.12 -3.43 -5.29
N THR A 22 -34.45 -4.24 -6.29
CA THR A 22 -35.20 -5.49 -6.13
C THR A 22 -34.37 -6.67 -6.64
N ASP A 23 -34.46 -7.80 -5.94
CA ASP A 23 -33.62 -8.99 -6.04
C ASP A 23 -33.88 -9.85 -7.30
N ASP A 24 -32.99 -9.79 -8.30
CA ASP A 24 -32.67 -10.90 -9.22
C ASP A 24 -31.28 -10.69 -9.88
N PRO A 25 -30.23 -11.49 -9.56
CA PRO A 25 -28.86 -11.21 -10.00
C PRO A 25 -28.50 -11.66 -11.43
N ARG A 26 -29.38 -12.34 -12.18
CA ARG A 26 -28.98 -12.98 -13.45
C ARG A 26 -29.63 -12.44 -14.71
N SER A 27 -30.73 -11.68 -14.61
CA SER A 27 -31.45 -11.18 -15.78
C SER A 27 -31.09 -9.74 -16.18
N GLU A 28 -30.47 -8.93 -15.30
CA GLU A 28 -30.12 -7.53 -15.60
C GLU A 28 -28.77 -7.33 -16.30
N CYS A 29 -27.91 -8.34 -16.37
CA CYS A 29 -26.55 -8.14 -16.90
C CYS A 29 -26.52 -8.06 -18.45
N HIS A 30 -27.59 -8.46 -19.13
CA HIS A 30 -27.69 -8.42 -20.59
C HIS A 30 -28.46 -7.22 -21.14
N SER A 31 -29.12 -6.43 -20.28
CA SER A 31 -29.87 -5.23 -20.70
C SER A 31 -29.16 -3.92 -20.39
N ARG A 32 -28.08 -3.91 -19.59
CA ARG A 32 -27.23 -2.72 -19.42
C ARG A 32 -26.24 -2.64 -20.57
N SER A 33 -26.66 -2.01 -21.66
CA SER A 33 -25.72 -1.65 -22.72
C SER A 33 -24.74 -0.60 -22.17
N ALA A 34 -23.52 -0.51 -22.73
CA ALA A 34 -22.59 0.57 -22.40
C ALA A 34 -23.17 1.99 -22.62
N ARG A 35 -24.36 2.11 -23.24
CA ARG A 35 -25.12 3.36 -23.41
C ARG A 35 -26.04 3.68 -22.22
N ASP A 36 -26.39 2.70 -21.39
CA ASP A 36 -27.27 2.85 -20.21
C ASP A 36 -26.50 3.25 -18.94
N ILE A 37 -25.17 3.39 -19.05
CA ILE A 37 -24.35 4.10 -18.07
C ILE A 37 -24.64 5.61 -18.24
N GLY A 38 -25.82 6.05 -17.82
CA GLY A 38 -26.16 7.47 -17.65
C GLY A 38 -25.16 8.16 -16.69
N PRO A 39 -25.16 9.50 -16.58
CA PRO A 39 -24.02 10.44 -16.43
C PRO A 39 -22.98 10.21 -15.30
N GLY A 40 -22.54 8.98 -15.06
CA GLY A 40 -21.50 8.59 -14.11
C GLY A 40 -20.08 8.95 -14.55
N LEU A 41 -19.92 9.50 -15.76
CA LEU A 41 -18.72 10.24 -16.21
C LEU A 41 -18.42 11.47 -15.35
N VAL A 42 -19.34 11.88 -14.46
CA VAL A 42 -19.12 12.93 -13.44
C VAL A 42 -18.05 12.54 -12.40
N THR A 43 -17.68 11.26 -12.28
CA THR A 43 -16.76 10.80 -11.22
C THR A 43 -15.31 10.58 -11.65
N VAL A 44 -14.94 10.71 -12.93
CA VAL A 44 -13.54 10.52 -13.35
C VAL A 44 -12.91 11.87 -13.68
N ARG A 45 -12.38 12.55 -12.66
CA ARG A 45 -11.68 13.84 -12.82
C ARG A 45 -10.24 13.68 -13.25
N ASN A 46 -9.61 12.57 -12.91
CA ASN A 46 -8.24 12.29 -13.29
C ASN A 46 -8.17 12.03 -14.81
N PRO A 47 -7.49 12.90 -15.59
CA PRO A 47 -7.47 12.80 -17.04
C PRO A 47 -6.91 11.48 -17.55
N THR A 48 -5.95 10.88 -16.85
CA THR A 48 -5.36 9.59 -17.20
C THR A 48 -6.41 8.50 -17.15
N THR A 49 -7.09 8.33 -16.01
CA THR A 49 -8.13 7.30 -15.88
C THR A 49 -9.36 7.58 -16.74
N ARG A 50 -9.66 8.84 -17.04
CA ARG A 50 -10.74 9.18 -17.99
C ARG A 50 -10.39 8.68 -19.38
N LYS A 51 -9.18 9.00 -19.84
CA LYS A 51 -8.68 8.59 -21.16
C LYS A 51 -8.65 7.07 -21.31
N GLU A 52 -8.33 6.33 -20.26
CA GLU A 52 -8.41 4.86 -20.28
C GLU A 52 -9.83 4.36 -20.61
N ILE A 53 -10.87 4.90 -19.97
CA ILE A 53 -12.26 4.50 -20.22
C ILE A 53 -12.71 4.95 -21.62
N GLU A 54 -12.36 6.17 -22.02
CA GLU A 54 -12.66 6.70 -23.36
C GLU A 54 -12.01 5.84 -24.45
N GLN A 55 -10.76 5.41 -24.26
CA GLN A 55 -10.06 4.53 -25.19
C GLN A 55 -10.75 3.16 -25.28
N LEU A 56 -11.07 2.53 -24.15
CA LEU A 56 -11.78 1.24 -24.14
C LEU A 56 -13.16 1.33 -24.80
N GLN A 57 -13.84 2.47 -24.68
CA GLN A 57 -15.10 2.74 -25.36
C GLN A 57 -14.92 2.88 -26.88
N GLN A 58 -13.89 3.62 -27.32
CA GLN A 58 -13.55 3.76 -28.74
C GLN A 58 -13.19 2.41 -29.37
N ASP A 59 -12.45 1.57 -28.64
CA ASP A 59 -12.04 0.24 -29.06
C ASP A 59 -13.18 -0.80 -28.97
N LYS A 60 -14.35 -0.41 -28.45
CA LYS A 60 -15.50 -1.30 -28.19
C LYS A 60 -15.14 -2.52 -27.34
N ASN A 61 -14.18 -2.36 -26.42
CA ASN A 61 -13.76 -3.42 -25.52
C ASN A 61 -14.74 -3.54 -24.34
N HIS A 62 -15.92 -4.10 -24.63
CA HIS A 62 -17.03 -4.21 -23.68
C HIS A 62 -16.69 -5.09 -22.47
N ASP A 63 -15.91 -6.15 -22.67
CA ASP A 63 -15.53 -7.08 -21.60
C ASP A 63 -14.62 -6.39 -20.58
N GLU A 64 -13.63 -5.61 -21.02
CA GLU A 64 -12.74 -4.89 -20.11
C GLU A 64 -13.44 -3.71 -19.43
N LEU A 65 -14.37 -3.04 -20.12
CA LEU A 65 -15.23 -2.04 -19.48
C LEU A 65 -16.09 -2.68 -18.38
N ALA A 66 -16.70 -3.84 -18.64
CA ALA A 66 -17.49 -4.55 -17.66
C ALA A 66 -16.64 -5.01 -16.46
N SER A 67 -15.42 -5.53 -16.71
CA SER A 67 -14.48 -5.95 -15.66
C SER A 67 -14.09 -4.80 -14.72
N ARG A 68 -14.05 -3.57 -15.23
CA ARG A 68 -13.68 -2.36 -14.49
C ARG A 68 -14.86 -1.65 -13.82
N LEU A 69 -16.04 -1.65 -14.44
CA LEU A 69 -17.16 -0.77 -14.06
C LEU A 69 -18.35 -1.49 -13.42
N CYS A 70 -18.57 -2.78 -13.71
CA CYS A 70 -19.77 -3.47 -13.23
C CYS A 70 -19.66 -3.98 -11.79
N GLN A 71 -18.46 -4.05 -11.23
CA GLN A 71 -18.22 -4.45 -9.85
C GLN A 71 -17.38 -3.41 -9.11
N ARG A 72 -17.46 -3.42 -7.78
CA ARG A 72 -16.62 -2.61 -6.92
C ARG A 72 -15.50 -3.46 -6.34
N ILE A 73 -14.33 -2.85 -6.17
CA ILE A 73 -13.25 -3.42 -5.39
C ILE A 73 -13.76 -3.74 -3.98
N LYS A 74 -13.57 -4.98 -3.53
CA LYS A 74 -14.05 -5.41 -2.22
C LYS A 74 -13.14 -4.88 -1.13
N PHE A 75 -13.72 -4.22 -0.12
CA PHE A 75 -13.02 -3.88 1.12
C PHE A 75 -13.08 -5.06 2.10
N GLY A 76 -11.94 -5.44 2.68
CA GLY A 76 -11.86 -6.55 3.62
C GLY A 76 -10.80 -6.34 4.70
N THR A 77 -10.38 -7.42 5.36
CA THR A 77 -9.35 -7.38 6.42
C THR A 77 -8.00 -6.86 5.94
N ALA A 78 -7.67 -7.06 4.66
CA ALA A 78 -6.49 -6.49 4.00
C ALA A 78 -6.68 -5.04 3.52
N GLY A 79 -7.84 -4.43 3.79
CA GLY A 79 -8.25 -3.14 3.26
C GLY A 79 -8.62 -3.23 1.77
N LEU A 80 -8.10 -2.31 0.95
CA LEU A 80 -8.22 -2.36 -0.51
C LEU A 80 -6.91 -2.77 -1.16
N ARG A 81 -6.99 -3.57 -2.23
CA ARG A 81 -5.84 -3.92 -3.05
C ARG A 81 -6.30 -4.32 -4.45
N ALA A 82 -5.77 -3.65 -5.47
CA ALA A 82 -6.01 -4.01 -6.86
C ALA A 82 -4.99 -3.32 -7.78
N HIS A 83 -4.99 -3.76 -9.04
CA HIS A 83 -4.34 -3.08 -10.14
C HIS A 83 -4.79 -1.61 -10.23
N MET A 84 -3.83 -0.72 -10.44
CA MET A 84 -4.08 0.70 -10.68
C MET A 84 -4.56 0.91 -12.11
N SER A 85 -5.84 1.24 -12.26
CA SER A 85 -6.43 1.64 -13.54
C SER A 85 -7.78 2.29 -13.30
N ALA A 86 -8.41 2.77 -14.37
CA ALA A 86 -9.76 3.31 -14.28
C ALA A 86 -10.81 2.26 -13.88
N GLY A 87 -11.88 2.71 -13.23
CA GLY A 87 -13.06 1.93 -12.88
C GLY A 87 -13.18 1.57 -11.41
N PHE A 88 -14.36 1.12 -11.01
CA PHE A 88 -14.70 0.85 -9.62
C PHE A 88 -14.10 -0.44 -9.06
N SER A 89 -13.72 -1.39 -9.91
CA SER A 89 -13.02 -2.63 -9.56
C SER A 89 -11.51 -2.46 -9.38
N ARG A 90 -10.99 -1.22 -9.33
CA ARG A 90 -9.56 -0.90 -9.45
C ARG A 90 -9.12 0.13 -8.41
N MET A 91 -7.82 0.21 -8.15
CA MET A 91 -7.25 1.26 -7.32
C MET A 91 -7.10 2.54 -8.15
N ASN A 92 -7.75 3.62 -7.73
CA ASN A 92 -7.65 4.95 -8.33
C ASN A 92 -8.18 6.00 -7.37
N ASP A 93 -8.18 7.25 -7.81
CA ASP A 93 -8.65 8.41 -7.03
C ASP A 93 -10.08 8.20 -6.47
N VAL A 94 -11.02 7.68 -7.26
CA VAL A 94 -12.43 7.46 -6.84
C VAL A 94 -12.49 6.50 -5.66
N THR A 95 -11.85 5.33 -5.81
CA THR A 95 -11.96 4.27 -4.81
C THR A 95 -11.26 4.63 -3.51
N VAL A 96 -10.15 5.39 -3.58
CA VAL A 96 -9.44 5.90 -2.40
C VAL A 96 -10.23 6.97 -1.66
N ILE A 97 -10.83 7.93 -2.38
CA ILE A 97 -11.66 8.98 -1.76
C ILE A 97 -12.88 8.35 -1.09
N GLN A 98 -13.62 7.50 -1.80
CA GLN A 98 -14.81 6.84 -1.26
C GLN A 98 -14.48 5.96 -0.05
N ALA A 99 -13.38 5.21 -0.09
CA ALA A 99 -12.92 4.43 1.06
C ALA A 99 -12.66 5.31 2.28
N SER A 100 -12.00 6.45 2.08
CA SER A 100 -11.66 7.39 3.15
C SER A 100 -12.89 8.09 3.72
N GLN A 101 -13.87 8.47 2.88
CA GLN A 101 -15.14 9.04 3.34
C GLN A 101 -15.97 8.03 4.16
N GLY A 102 -16.07 6.79 3.67
CA GLY A 102 -16.77 5.72 4.38
C GLY A 102 -16.10 5.37 5.70
N LEU A 103 -14.77 5.31 5.73
CA LEU A 103 -14.00 5.11 6.96
C LEU A 103 -14.24 6.26 7.95
N ALA A 104 -14.18 7.51 7.51
CA ALA A 104 -14.44 8.66 8.37
C ALA A 104 -15.83 8.59 9.02
N ALA A 105 -16.86 8.29 8.23
CA ALA A 105 -18.23 8.14 8.71
C ALA A 105 -18.37 6.99 9.73
N TYR A 106 -17.68 5.87 9.50
CA TYR A 106 -17.67 4.74 10.42
C TYR A 106 -16.99 5.10 11.76
N LEU A 107 -15.81 5.71 11.71
CA LEU A 107 -15.04 6.08 12.90
C LEU A 107 -15.77 7.12 13.75
N ILE A 108 -16.45 8.11 13.15
CA ILE A 108 -17.27 9.10 13.88
C ILE A 108 -18.37 8.41 14.69
N LYS A 109 -18.97 7.35 14.14
CA LYS A 109 -20.04 6.60 14.81
C LYS A 109 -19.50 5.68 15.91
N ASP A 110 -18.37 5.02 15.67
CA ASP A 110 -17.86 3.95 16.55
C ASP A 110 -16.94 4.46 17.66
N ILE A 111 -16.18 5.54 17.42
CA ILE A 111 -15.14 6.02 18.33
C ILE A 111 -15.51 7.40 18.90
N PRO A 112 -15.65 7.54 20.22
CA PRO A 112 -15.82 8.85 20.86
C PRO A 112 -14.67 9.80 20.52
N ASN A 113 -15.01 11.03 20.12
CA ASN A 113 -14.07 12.08 19.73
C ASN A 113 -13.10 11.66 18.61
N ALA A 114 -13.57 10.83 17.66
CA ALA A 114 -12.74 10.31 16.57
C ALA A 114 -12.01 11.42 15.80
N THR A 115 -12.70 12.52 15.50
CA THR A 115 -12.15 13.64 14.73
C THR A 115 -10.98 14.33 15.45
N GLN A 116 -11.04 14.47 16.77
CA GLN A 116 -9.97 15.05 17.58
C GLN A 116 -8.79 14.09 17.79
N LYS A 117 -9.08 12.79 17.94
CA LYS A 117 -8.04 11.74 17.96
C LYS A 117 -7.26 11.70 16.65
N GLY A 118 -7.95 11.96 15.54
CA GLY A 118 -7.35 12.09 14.22
C GLY A 118 -6.97 10.77 13.58
N ILE A 119 -6.35 10.84 12.40
CA ILE A 119 -5.95 9.69 11.58
C ILE A 119 -4.48 9.84 11.17
N ILE A 120 -3.69 8.77 11.36
CA ILE A 120 -2.34 8.69 10.82
C ILE A 120 -2.42 8.23 9.37
N VAL A 121 -1.73 8.90 8.44
CA VAL A 121 -1.67 8.47 7.03
C VAL A 121 -0.21 8.37 6.62
N GLY A 122 0.18 7.21 6.08
CA GLY A 122 1.49 6.97 5.49
C GLY A 122 1.36 6.36 4.11
N HIS A 123 2.45 6.34 3.36
CA HIS A 123 2.50 5.70 2.06
C HIS A 123 3.90 5.12 1.75
N ASP A 124 3.93 4.09 0.89
CA ASP A 124 5.18 3.58 0.35
C ASP A 124 5.65 4.36 -0.89
N HIS A 125 6.61 3.82 -1.63
CA HIS A 125 7.21 4.49 -2.79
C HIS A 125 6.57 4.12 -4.14
N ARG A 126 5.49 3.32 -4.16
CA ARG A 126 4.85 2.88 -5.41
C ARG A 126 4.27 4.05 -6.20
N HIS A 127 4.06 3.83 -7.49
CA HIS A 127 3.32 4.78 -8.34
C HIS A 127 1.98 5.14 -7.69
N ASN A 128 1.65 6.44 -7.71
CA ASN A 128 0.45 7.03 -7.11
C ASN A 128 0.29 6.90 -5.58
N SER A 129 1.18 6.23 -4.84
CA SER A 129 1.02 6.09 -3.37
C SER A 129 0.95 7.43 -2.65
N HIS A 130 1.83 8.37 -2.99
CA HIS A 130 1.78 9.74 -2.46
C HIS A 130 0.46 10.45 -2.82
N ARG A 131 0.01 10.35 -4.08
CA ARG A 131 -1.26 10.95 -4.54
C ARG A 131 -2.45 10.40 -3.77
N PHE A 132 -2.55 9.09 -3.63
CA PHE A 132 -3.64 8.44 -2.91
C PHE A 132 -3.64 8.79 -1.42
N ALA A 133 -2.46 8.89 -0.79
CA ALA A 133 -2.37 9.35 0.60
C ALA A 133 -2.87 10.79 0.76
N ARG A 134 -2.52 11.69 -0.18
CA ARG A 134 -3.01 13.07 -0.18
C ARG A 134 -4.53 13.14 -0.37
N LEU A 135 -5.10 12.36 -1.29
CA LEU A 135 -6.56 12.28 -1.48
C LEU A 135 -7.28 11.74 -0.23
N ALA A 136 -6.71 10.71 0.41
CA ALA A 136 -7.25 10.17 1.65
C ALA A 136 -7.25 11.23 2.77
N VAL A 137 -6.13 11.94 2.94
CA VAL A 137 -5.99 13.05 3.89
C VAL A 137 -7.05 14.13 3.63
N THR A 138 -7.21 14.58 2.38
CA THR A 138 -8.22 15.58 2.04
C THR A 138 -9.62 15.10 2.40
N ALA A 139 -9.98 13.86 2.05
CA ALA A 139 -11.28 13.29 2.40
C ALA A 139 -11.54 13.25 3.92
N PHE A 140 -10.53 12.95 4.73
CA PHE A 140 -10.64 12.98 6.20
C PHE A 140 -10.77 14.40 6.75
N LEU A 141 -9.97 15.35 6.24
CA LEU A 141 -10.03 16.75 6.63
C LEU A 141 -11.41 17.35 6.35
N ARG A 142 -12.02 16.99 5.21
CA ARG A 142 -13.40 17.37 4.85
C ARG A 142 -14.47 16.82 5.80
N ARG A 143 -14.14 15.75 6.54
CA ARG A 143 -14.98 15.18 7.61
C ARG A 143 -14.58 15.70 9.00
N GLY A 144 -13.73 16.71 9.07
CA GLY A 144 -13.31 17.38 10.31
C GLY A 144 -12.26 16.63 11.12
N PHE A 145 -11.66 15.57 10.58
CA PHE A 145 -10.58 14.86 11.28
C PHE A 145 -9.30 15.68 11.29
N ARG A 146 -8.59 15.65 12.41
CA ARG A 146 -7.16 15.92 12.41
C ARG A 146 -6.44 14.82 11.64
N CYS A 147 -5.53 15.19 10.76
CA CYS A 147 -4.74 14.25 9.96
C CYS A 147 -3.25 14.41 10.28
N TYR A 148 -2.58 13.28 10.42
CA TYR A 148 -1.14 13.20 10.57
C TYR A 148 -0.57 12.49 9.33
N LEU A 149 -0.33 13.26 8.26
CA LEU A 149 0.37 12.74 7.09
C LEU A 149 1.85 12.63 7.42
N LEU A 150 2.40 11.42 7.32
CA LEU A 150 3.81 11.19 7.54
C LEU A 150 4.61 11.59 6.29
N ASP A 151 5.70 12.32 6.49
CA ASP A 151 6.52 12.84 5.40
C ASP A 151 7.37 11.76 4.73
N GLY A 152 7.44 11.83 3.40
CA GLY A 152 8.20 10.90 2.58
C GLY A 152 7.61 9.49 2.57
N SER A 153 8.33 8.55 1.95
CA SER A 153 7.96 7.14 2.00
C SER A 153 8.27 6.57 3.38
N VAL A 154 7.28 5.91 3.99
CA VAL A 154 7.39 5.39 5.36
C VAL A 154 7.31 3.87 5.40
N ALA A 155 8.05 3.25 6.32
CA ALA A 155 7.87 1.83 6.63
C ALA A 155 6.48 1.63 7.25
N THR A 156 5.75 0.62 6.78
CA THR A 156 4.39 0.28 7.24
C THR A 156 4.25 0.22 8.76
N PRO A 157 5.18 -0.37 9.56
CA PRO A 157 5.07 -0.41 11.01
C PRO A 157 5.00 0.97 11.70
N MET A 158 5.44 2.04 11.04
CA MET A 158 5.40 3.40 11.59
C MET A 158 3.97 3.91 11.76
N VAL A 159 3.05 3.51 10.88
CA VAL A 159 1.63 3.92 10.91
C VAL A 159 0.91 3.36 12.16
N PRO A 160 0.81 2.03 12.38
CA PRO A 160 0.17 1.49 13.57
C PRO A 160 0.88 1.88 14.88
N PHE A 161 2.21 2.05 14.86
CA PHE A 161 2.92 2.59 16.01
C PHE A 161 2.46 4.02 16.32
N GLY A 162 2.40 4.89 15.30
CA GLY A 162 1.89 6.26 15.42
C GLY A 162 0.45 6.31 15.94
N VAL A 163 -0.42 5.37 15.51
CA VAL A 163 -1.79 5.26 16.01
C VAL A 163 -1.82 5.05 17.52
N LYS A 164 -1.04 4.09 18.02
CA LYS A 164 -0.93 3.84 19.47
C LYS A 164 -0.30 5.01 20.22
N TYR A 165 0.78 5.55 19.67
CA TYR A 165 1.58 6.58 20.31
C TYR A 165 0.82 7.90 20.48
N LEU A 166 0.07 8.33 19.45
CA LEU A 166 -0.73 9.56 19.50
C LEU A 166 -2.19 9.34 19.96
N GLY A 167 -2.62 8.09 20.15
CA GLY A 167 -4.00 7.76 20.48
C GLY A 167 -4.99 8.06 19.35
N ALA A 168 -4.55 7.90 18.10
CA ALA A 168 -5.35 8.20 16.91
C ALA A 168 -6.55 7.24 16.76
N ALA A 169 -7.58 7.68 16.04
CA ALA A 169 -8.77 6.88 15.78
C ALA A 169 -8.48 5.70 14.84
N ALA A 170 -7.59 5.90 13.87
CA ALA A 170 -7.15 4.88 12.92
C ALA A 170 -5.83 5.28 12.25
N GLY A 171 -5.24 4.34 11.53
CA GLY A 171 -4.07 4.55 10.67
C GLY A 171 -4.28 3.96 9.28
N VAL A 172 -3.95 4.72 8.24
CA VAL A 172 -4.03 4.30 6.84
C VAL A 172 -2.61 4.22 6.28
N MET A 173 -2.27 3.08 5.68
CA MET A 173 -1.02 2.91 4.96
C MET A 173 -1.33 2.61 3.50
N VAL A 174 -0.95 3.52 2.60
CA VAL A 174 -1.12 3.35 1.16
C VAL A 174 0.06 2.53 0.62
N THR A 175 -0.21 1.26 0.34
CA THR A 175 0.77 0.30 -0.14
C THR A 175 0.08 -0.99 -0.62
N ALA A 176 0.67 -1.65 -1.61
CA ALA A 176 0.35 -3.04 -1.94
C ALA A 176 1.37 -4.07 -1.42
N SER A 177 2.28 -3.65 -0.52
CA SER A 177 3.31 -4.50 0.09
C SER A 177 4.18 -5.21 -0.96
N HIS A 178 4.07 -6.52 -1.10
CA HIS A 178 4.87 -7.32 -2.03
C HIS A 178 4.22 -7.54 -3.41
N ASN A 179 3.04 -6.97 -3.68
CA ASN A 179 2.37 -7.13 -4.97
C ASN A 179 3.18 -6.57 -6.15
N PRO A 180 2.85 -6.94 -7.39
CA PRO A 180 3.47 -6.37 -8.59
C PRO A 180 3.43 -4.83 -8.65
N ALA A 181 4.32 -4.22 -9.44
CA ALA A 181 4.47 -2.75 -9.58
C ALA A 181 3.16 -2.01 -9.93
N ALA A 182 2.32 -2.64 -10.76
CA ALA A 182 1.06 -2.05 -11.23
C ALA A 182 -0.05 -2.04 -10.17
N ASP A 183 0.13 -2.73 -9.05
CA ASP A 183 -0.84 -2.76 -7.95
C ASP A 183 -0.53 -1.66 -6.92
N ASN A 184 -1.61 -1.14 -6.33
CA ASN A 184 -1.54 -0.35 -5.11
C ASN A 184 -2.59 -0.85 -4.10
N GLY A 185 -2.60 -0.27 -2.90
CA GLY A 185 -3.50 -0.70 -1.85
C GLY A 185 -3.69 0.36 -0.77
N TYR A 186 -4.62 0.05 0.12
CA TYR A 186 -5.05 0.89 1.23
C TYR A 186 -5.20 -0.03 2.44
N LYS A 187 -4.14 -0.17 3.24
CA LYS A 187 -4.15 -0.93 4.49
C LYS A 187 -4.72 -0.07 5.61
N LEU A 188 -5.48 -0.70 6.52
CA LEU A 188 -6.12 0.00 7.63
C LEU A 188 -5.77 -0.65 8.98
N TYR A 189 -5.38 0.19 9.92
CA TYR A 189 -5.15 -0.14 11.32
C TYR A 189 -6.18 0.57 12.18
N TYR A 190 -6.84 -0.16 13.08
CA TYR A 190 -7.85 0.41 13.96
C TYR A 190 -7.21 1.19 15.12
N SER A 191 -8.03 1.83 15.97
CA SER A 191 -7.55 2.59 17.14
C SER A 191 -6.65 1.80 18.10
N ASN A 192 -6.72 0.47 18.05
CA ASN A 192 -5.83 -0.41 18.80
C ASN A 192 -4.47 -0.65 18.10
N GLY A 193 -4.15 0.03 16.99
CA GLY A 193 -2.91 -0.15 16.23
C GLY A 193 -2.78 -1.50 15.53
N VAL A 194 -3.85 -2.29 15.45
CA VAL A 194 -3.85 -3.59 14.79
C VAL A 194 -4.61 -3.49 13.49
N GLN A 195 -4.19 -4.27 12.49
CA GLN A 195 -4.90 -4.37 11.22
C GLN A 195 -6.35 -4.81 11.46
N ILE A 196 -7.28 -4.23 10.72
CA ILE A 196 -8.71 -4.50 10.90
C ILE A 196 -9.07 -5.97 10.64
N ILE A 197 -9.97 -6.47 11.48
CA ILE A 197 -10.64 -7.76 11.32
C ILE A 197 -12.15 -7.56 11.56
N SER A 198 -12.94 -8.62 11.46
CA SER A 198 -14.36 -8.55 11.85
C SER A 198 -14.55 -8.22 13.33
N PRO A 199 -15.57 -7.43 13.69
CA PRO A 199 -16.65 -6.91 12.83
C PRO A 199 -16.32 -5.59 12.09
N HIS A 200 -15.18 -4.96 12.37
CA HIS A 200 -14.86 -3.62 11.84
C HIS A 200 -14.72 -3.61 10.31
N ASP A 201 -14.10 -4.64 9.73
CA ASP A 201 -13.97 -4.77 8.27
C ASP A 201 -15.31 -4.64 7.53
N LYS A 202 -16.34 -5.39 7.97
CA LYS A 202 -17.69 -5.38 7.42
C LYS A 202 -18.41 -4.08 7.69
N GLY A 203 -18.26 -3.53 8.90
CA GLY A 203 -18.86 -2.25 9.27
C GLY A 203 -18.35 -1.10 8.41
N ILE A 204 -17.03 -1.07 8.15
CA ILE A 204 -16.39 -0.08 7.29
C ILE A 204 -16.81 -0.29 5.84
N ALA A 205 -16.80 -1.53 5.34
CA ALA A 205 -17.27 -1.84 3.98
C ALA A 205 -18.69 -1.34 3.73
N ALA A 206 -19.63 -1.60 4.66
CA ALA A 206 -20.99 -1.09 4.59
C ALA A 206 -21.04 0.44 4.63
N SER A 207 -20.20 1.07 5.46
CA SER A 207 -20.10 2.54 5.54
C SER A 207 -19.57 3.17 4.25
N ILE A 208 -18.66 2.50 3.54
CA ILE A 208 -18.17 2.94 2.22
C ILE A 208 -19.31 2.94 1.20
N GLU A 209 -20.08 1.86 1.11
CA GLU A 209 -21.23 1.76 0.20
C GLU A 209 -22.31 2.83 0.49
N GLN A 210 -22.41 3.29 1.74
CA GLN A 210 -23.32 4.37 2.14
C GLN A 210 -22.78 5.78 1.86
N ASN A 211 -21.50 5.92 1.52
CA ASN A 211 -20.81 7.22 1.37
C ASN A 211 -20.08 7.34 0.02
N LEU A 212 -20.72 6.87 -1.06
CA LEU A 212 -20.14 6.87 -2.41
C LEU A 212 -20.16 8.23 -3.11
N GLU A 213 -21.02 9.16 -2.70
CA GLU A 213 -21.00 10.53 -3.23
C GLU A 213 -19.74 11.25 -2.74
N ILE A 214 -18.91 11.70 -3.69
CA ILE A 214 -17.62 12.34 -3.40
C ILE A 214 -17.85 13.83 -3.11
N ASP A 215 -17.37 14.29 -1.95
CA ASP A 215 -17.23 15.72 -1.66
C ASP A 215 -16.30 16.34 -2.71
N GLU A 216 -16.76 17.42 -3.34
CA GLU A 216 -16.03 18.10 -4.40
C GLU A 216 -14.60 18.46 -3.97
N GLU A 217 -14.43 18.98 -2.77
CA GLU A 217 -13.11 19.39 -2.31
C GLU A 217 -12.18 18.20 -2.04
N ALA A 218 -12.72 16.98 -1.88
CA ALA A 218 -11.92 15.77 -1.67
C ALA A 218 -11.11 15.34 -2.91
N TRP A 219 -11.41 15.91 -4.09
CA TRP A 219 -10.62 15.71 -5.31
C TRP A 219 -9.25 16.38 -5.28
N SER A 220 -9.03 17.33 -4.37
CA SER A 220 -7.77 18.04 -4.29
C SER A 220 -6.72 17.21 -3.57
N THR A 221 -5.53 17.09 -4.17
CA THR A 221 -4.34 16.61 -3.47
C THR A 221 -3.73 17.71 -2.59
N GLU A 222 -4.19 18.95 -2.71
CA GLU A 222 -3.78 20.09 -1.89
C GLU A 222 -5.02 20.65 -1.17
N PRO A 223 -5.29 20.23 0.08
CA PRO A 223 -6.37 20.80 0.87
C PRO A 223 -6.26 22.32 0.94
N THR A 224 -7.39 23.02 1.10
CA THR A 224 -7.38 24.48 1.26
C THR A 224 -6.53 24.89 2.45
N ALA A 225 -5.82 26.02 2.33
CA ALA A 225 -4.88 26.49 3.35
C ALA A 225 -5.52 26.56 4.75
N GLN A 226 -6.75 27.06 4.84
CA GLN A 226 -7.49 27.17 6.11
C GLN A 226 -7.72 25.80 6.79
N ILE A 227 -8.12 24.78 6.04
CA ILE A 227 -8.36 23.43 6.59
C ILE A 227 -7.03 22.76 6.93
N SER A 228 -6.03 22.93 6.06
CA SER A 228 -4.69 22.37 6.24
C SER A 228 -4.02 22.91 7.51
N GLU A 229 -3.99 24.24 7.69
CA GLU A 229 -3.39 24.88 8.87
C GLU A 229 -4.06 24.44 10.18
N ALA A 230 -5.37 24.19 10.16
CA ALA A 230 -6.12 23.83 11.35
C ALA A 230 -5.99 22.34 11.74
N LEU A 231 -5.91 21.44 10.76
CA LEU A 231 -6.15 20.01 10.97
C LEU A 231 -5.05 19.09 10.40
N LEU A 232 -4.17 19.56 9.51
CA LEU A 232 -3.05 18.77 9.00
C LEU A 232 -1.81 19.03 9.86
N VAL A 233 -1.37 18.02 10.60
CA VAL A 233 -0.30 18.14 11.59
C VAL A 233 0.84 17.19 11.24
N ASN A 234 2.03 17.74 11.04
CA ASN A 234 3.23 16.93 10.86
C ASN A 234 3.81 16.50 12.22
N ARG A 235 3.87 15.19 12.45
CA ARG A 235 4.50 14.57 13.63
C ARG A 235 5.47 13.46 13.25
N THR A 236 5.97 13.49 12.01
CA THR A 236 6.76 12.40 11.41
C THR A 236 8.00 12.09 12.25
N GLN A 237 8.84 13.10 12.50
CA GLN A 237 10.08 12.91 13.24
C GLN A 237 9.84 12.40 14.66
N GLU A 238 8.83 12.93 15.34
CA GLU A 238 8.51 12.49 16.70
C GLU A 238 8.06 11.03 16.75
N ILE A 239 7.18 10.61 15.84
CA ILE A 239 6.74 9.21 15.77
C ILE A 239 7.93 8.30 15.48
N GLN A 240 8.82 8.69 14.54
CA GLN A 240 10.02 7.94 14.24
C GLN A 240 10.94 7.82 15.46
N ASP A 241 11.23 8.93 16.15
CA ASP A 241 12.09 8.92 17.32
C ASP A 241 11.52 8.07 18.46
N ALA A 242 10.21 8.16 18.69
CA ALA A 242 9.52 7.30 19.65
C ALA A 242 9.57 5.82 19.25
N TYR A 243 9.45 5.50 17.95
CA TYR A 243 9.55 4.13 17.44
C TYR A 243 10.94 3.54 17.68
N PHE A 244 12.00 4.25 17.29
CA PHE A 244 13.37 3.77 17.50
C PHE A 244 13.76 3.74 18.99
N LYS A 245 13.20 4.62 19.82
CA LYS A 245 13.32 4.52 21.27
C LYS A 245 12.68 3.24 21.81
N ALA A 246 11.49 2.87 21.33
CA ALA A 246 10.87 1.60 21.70
C ALA A 246 11.72 0.40 21.26
N ILE A 247 12.25 0.41 20.03
CA ILE A 247 13.18 -0.63 19.54
C ILE A 247 14.42 -0.73 20.44
N SER A 248 14.98 0.39 20.90
CA SER A 248 16.17 0.37 21.75
C SER A 248 15.99 -0.44 23.04
N GLY A 249 14.76 -0.48 23.58
CA GLY A 249 14.41 -1.30 24.75
C GLY A 249 14.34 -2.81 24.47
N LEU A 250 14.32 -3.22 23.19
CA LEU A 250 14.34 -4.63 22.77
C LEU A 250 15.75 -5.16 22.50
N VAL A 251 16.74 -4.26 22.39
CA VAL A 251 18.14 -4.64 22.13
C VAL A 251 18.73 -5.29 23.38
N ARG A 252 19.19 -6.54 23.24
CA ARG A 252 19.69 -7.36 24.36
C ARG A 252 21.14 -7.08 24.74
N HIS A 253 21.97 -6.77 23.75
CA HIS A 253 23.40 -6.52 23.93
C HIS A 253 23.70 -5.04 23.94
N SER A 254 24.70 -4.62 24.70
CA SER A 254 25.16 -3.24 24.68
C SER A 254 25.72 -2.85 23.31
N LYS A 255 25.70 -1.55 23.00
CA LYS A 255 26.32 -1.03 21.78
C LYS A 255 27.80 -1.40 21.65
N LEU A 256 28.53 -1.49 22.78
CA LEU A 256 29.94 -1.89 22.80
C LEU A 256 30.15 -3.37 22.46
N GLU A 257 29.22 -4.24 22.87
CA GLU A 257 29.26 -5.66 22.49
C GLU A 257 28.93 -5.81 21.00
N ASN A 258 27.87 -5.14 20.53
CA ASN A 258 27.46 -5.17 19.13
C ASN A 258 28.52 -4.57 18.19
N SER A 259 29.25 -3.54 18.62
CA SER A 259 30.30 -2.91 17.80
C SER A 259 31.49 -3.85 17.51
N LYS A 260 31.63 -4.94 18.28
CA LYS A 260 32.68 -5.95 18.12
C LYS A 260 32.20 -7.18 17.34
N THR A 261 30.98 -7.14 16.78
CA THR A 261 30.44 -8.30 16.06
C THR A 261 31.36 -8.71 14.90
N PRO A 262 31.66 -10.01 14.75
CA PRO A 262 32.33 -10.52 13.56
C PRO A 262 31.34 -10.75 12.40
N LEU A 263 30.02 -10.61 12.63
CA LEU A 263 29.00 -10.88 11.61
C LEU A 263 28.99 -9.78 10.54
N LYS A 264 28.77 -10.18 9.29
CA LYS A 264 28.30 -9.28 8.22
C LYS A 264 26.82 -9.53 7.97
N PHE A 265 26.05 -8.45 7.89
CA PHE A 265 24.65 -8.46 7.56
C PHE A 265 24.49 -8.03 6.11
N ILE A 266 24.17 -8.97 5.22
CA ILE A 266 23.72 -8.63 3.87
C ILE A 266 22.28 -8.19 3.98
N TYR A 267 21.96 -6.99 3.50
CA TYR A 267 20.60 -6.46 3.60
C TYR A 267 20.02 -6.13 2.23
N THR A 268 18.78 -6.55 1.97
CA THR A 268 18.02 -6.09 0.83
C THR A 268 16.61 -5.65 1.23
N PRO A 269 16.20 -4.41 0.90
CA PRO A 269 14.79 -4.01 0.98
C PRO A 269 14.02 -4.33 -0.30
N MET A 270 14.65 -4.97 -1.31
CA MET A 270 14.07 -5.29 -2.62
C MET A 270 13.43 -4.09 -3.33
N HIS A 271 14.19 -2.99 -3.44
CA HIS A 271 13.71 -1.67 -3.90
C HIS A 271 12.64 -1.05 -3.00
N GLY A 272 12.55 -1.51 -1.76
CA GLY A 272 11.62 -1.04 -0.75
C GLY A 272 12.07 0.18 0.03
N VAL A 273 11.19 0.63 0.91
CA VAL A 273 11.43 1.78 1.81
C VAL A 273 12.34 1.42 2.99
N GLY A 274 12.66 0.14 3.19
CA GLY A 274 13.24 -0.38 4.43
C GLY A 274 14.66 0.08 4.76
N TYR A 275 15.51 0.39 3.77
CA TYR A 275 16.94 0.67 3.99
C TYR A 275 17.25 1.74 5.05
N PRO A 276 16.72 2.98 4.97
CA PRO A 276 16.98 3.99 5.99
C PRO A 276 16.52 3.54 7.40
N PHE A 277 15.37 2.87 7.50
CA PHE A 277 14.82 2.43 8.78
C PHE A 277 15.62 1.26 9.38
N ALA A 278 15.96 0.26 8.57
CA ALA A 278 16.76 -0.88 8.99
C ALA A 278 18.20 -0.47 9.35
N THR A 279 18.78 0.47 8.61
CA THR A 279 20.10 1.04 8.93
C THR A 279 20.08 1.76 10.26
N ARG A 280 19.09 2.63 10.51
CA ARG A 280 18.91 3.31 11.81
C ARG A 280 18.67 2.32 12.96
N ALA A 281 17.93 1.24 12.73
CA ALA A 281 17.73 0.19 13.73
C ALA A 281 19.05 -0.55 14.04
N CYS A 282 19.79 -0.99 13.02
CA CYS A 282 20.96 -1.83 13.21
C CYS A 282 22.19 -1.04 13.66
N VAL A 283 22.48 0.07 12.99
CA VAL A 283 23.70 0.87 13.24
C VAL A 283 23.47 1.80 14.42
N ASP A 284 22.50 2.71 14.32
CA ASP A 284 22.35 3.78 15.32
C ASP A 284 21.72 3.28 16.62
N THR A 285 20.72 2.41 16.53
CA THR A 285 19.95 1.94 17.69
C THR A 285 20.64 0.77 18.37
N ALA A 286 20.95 -0.31 17.63
CA ALA A 286 21.62 -1.49 18.18
C ALA A 286 23.14 -1.34 18.34
N GLY A 287 23.80 -0.45 17.59
CA GLY A 287 25.24 -0.21 17.72
C GLY A 287 26.11 -1.18 16.93
N PHE A 288 25.57 -1.88 15.92
CA PHE A 288 26.40 -2.63 14.99
C PHE A 288 27.24 -1.66 14.13
N PRO A 289 28.49 -2.02 13.79
CA PRO A 289 29.34 -1.10 13.06
C PRO A 289 28.89 -0.99 11.60
N SER A 290 28.95 0.21 11.01
CA SER A 290 28.47 0.46 9.64
C SER A 290 29.09 -0.45 8.59
N HIS A 291 30.37 -0.79 8.73
CA HIS A 291 31.09 -1.71 7.83
C HIS A 291 30.66 -3.18 7.96
N ALA A 292 29.81 -3.53 8.92
CA ALA A 292 29.15 -4.83 9.02
C ALA A 292 27.79 -4.85 8.29
N TRP A 293 27.23 -3.69 7.94
CA TRP A 293 25.97 -3.56 7.25
C TRP A 293 26.22 -3.42 5.75
N LEU A 294 25.93 -4.47 4.98
CA LEU A 294 26.26 -4.58 3.56
C LEU A 294 24.97 -4.61 2.73
N PRO A 295 24.52 -3.47 2.18
CA PRO A 295 23.33 -3.45 1.32
C PRO A 295 23.60 -4.14 -0.02
N VAL A 296 22.57 -4.78 -0.55
CA VAL A 296 22.51 -5.14 -1.97
C VAL A 296 22.30 -3.84 -2.76
N GLU A 297 23.37 -3.22 -3.22
CA GLU A 297 23.36 -1.87 -3.84
C GLU A 297 22.30 -1.72 -4.94
N ALA A 298 22.15 -2.73 -5.81
CA ALA A 298 21.17 -2.70 -6.89
C ALA A 298 19.70 -2.71 -6.44
N GLN A 299 19.43 -3.03 -5.17
CA GLN A 299 18.08 -3.11 -4.57
C GLN A 299 17.92 -2.17 -3.38
N LYS A 300 18.93 -1.34 -3.07
CA LYS A 300 19.02 -0.53 -1.85
C LYS A 300 18.00 0.61 -1.82
N ASP A 301 17.87 1.31 -2.94
CA ASP A 301 17.06 2.53 -3.03
C ASP A 301 15.64 2.23 -3.52
N PRO A 302 14.62 2.96 -3.03
CA PRO A 302 13.25 2.75 -3.46
C PRO A 302 13.06 2.89 -4.97
N ASN A 303 12.43 1.91 -5.63
CA ASN A 303 12.12 1.96 -7.05
C ASN A 303 10.74 1.33 -7.34
N PRO A 304 9.75 2.11 -7.80
CA PRO A 304 8.37 1.65 -7.96
C PRO A 304 8.19 0.57 -9.04
N ASP A 305 9.17 0.39 -9.93
CA ASP A 305 9.13 -0.59 -11.01
C ASP A 305 9.76 -1.95 -10.63
N PHE A 306 10.39 -2.04 -9.46
CA PHE A 306 11.03 -3.26 -8.94
C PHE A 306 11.94 -3.98 -9.98
N PRO A 307 12.91 -3.30 -10.61
CA PRO A 307 13.53 -3.75 -11.87
C PRO A 307 14.31 -5.07 -11.80
N THR A 308 14.67 -5.53 -10.61
CA THR A 308 15.44 -6.77 -10.42
C THR A 308 14.61 -7.94 -9.91
N VAL A 309 13.35 -7.73 -9.51
CA VAL A 309 12.50 -8.76 -8.91
C VAL A 309 11.09 -8.68 -9.48
N LYS A 310 10.56 -9.79 -9.99
CA LYS A 310 9.19 -9.82 -10.51
C LYS A 310 8.14 -9.68 -9.40
N PHE A 311 8.45 -10.24 -8.24
CA PHE A 311 7.59 -10.23 -7.07
C PHE A 311 8.47 -9.98 -5.84
N PRO A 312 8.43 -8.78 -5.25
CA PRO A 312 9.30 -8.39 -4.15
C PRO A 312 8.79 -8.95 -2.81
N ASN A 313 8.78 -10.28 -2.66
CA ASN A 313 8.50 -10.97 -1.39
C ASN A 313 9.72 -11.83 -1.05
N PRO A 314 10.33 -11.69 0.14
CA PRO A 314 11.58 -12.41 0.44
C PRO A 314 11.41 -13.93 0.49
N GLU A 315 10.18 -14.42 0.61
CA GLU A 315 9.82 -15.85 0.58
C GLU A 315 9.79 -16.44 -0.85
N GLU A 316 9.82 -15.60 -1.88
CA GLU A 316 9.73 -16.06 -3.26
C GLU A 316 11.06 -16.60 -3.79
N LYS A 317 10.96 -17.66 -4.58
CA LYS A 317 12.12 -18.23 -5.25
C LYS A 317 12.75 -17.19 -6.17
N GLY A 318 14.04 -16.92 -5.96
CA GLY A 318 14.83 -15.97 -6.74
C GLY A 318 14.85 -14.54 -6.16
N ALA A 319 13.98 -14.20 -5.21
CA ALA A 319 13.95 -12.86 -4.63
C ALA A 319 15.25 -12.50 -3.87
N LEU A 320 15.89 -13.50 -3.28
CA LEU A 320 17.13 -13.36 -2.51
C LEU A 320 18.41 -13.63 -3.32
N ASP A 321 18.33 -13.92 -4.63
CA ASP A 321 19.50 -14.34 -5.42
C ASP A 321 20.65 -13.31 -5.39
N MET A 322 20.32 -12.02 -5.47
CA MET A 322 21.33 -10.95 -5.38
C MET A 322 21.95 -10.86 -3.98
N ALA A 323 21.16 -11.05 -2.92
CA ALA A 323 21.65 -11.07 -1.54
C ALA A 323 22.54 -12.29 -1.28
N MET A 324 22.13 -13.46 -1.76
CA MET A 324 22.93 -14.69 -1.72
C MET A 324 24.24 -14.51 -2.49
N SER A 325 24.20 -13.92 -3.69
CA SER A 325 25.41 -13.65 -4.48
C SER A 325 26.40 -12.74 -3.75
N LEU A 326 25.92 -11.69 -3.07
CA LEU A 326 26.75 -10.82 -2.25
C LEU A 326 27.31 -11.55 -1.02
N GLY A 327 26.50 -12.40 -0.38
CA GLY A 327 26.93 -13.28 0.70
C GLY A 327 28.05 -14.23 0.27
N ASN A 328 27.89 -14.92 -0.87
CA ASN A 328 28.90 -15.81 -1.45
C ASN A 328 30.23 -15.07 -1.64
N LYS A 329 30.21 -13.91 -2.30
CA LYS A 329 31.40 -13.09 -2.55
C LYS A 329 32.10 -12.68 -1.25
N THR A 330 31.31 -12.36 -0.21
CA THR A 330 31.83 -11.98 1.11
C THR A 330 32.55 -13.15 1.78
N VAL A 331 31.99 -14.36 1.72
CA VAL A 331 32.61 -15.59 2.28
C VAL A 331 33.77 -16.11 1.42
N GLU A 332 33.75 -15.88 0.11
CA GLU A 332 34.88 -16.22 -0.78
C GLU A 332 36.11 -15.35 -0.49
N ALA A 333 35.91 -14.08 -0.13
CA ALA A 333 36.99 -13.17 0.25
C ALA A 333 37.61 -13.52 1.61
N ASP A 334 36.82 -14.04 2.56
CA ASP A 334 37.27 -14.56 3.84
C ASP A 334 36.42 -15.76 4.28
N ARG A 335 36.99 -16.97 4.21
CA ARG A 335 36.30 -18.22 4.54
C ARG A 335 35.86 -18.33 6.00
N ALA A 336 36.47 -17.55 6.91
CA ALA A 336 36.08 -17.49 8.32
C ALA A 336 34.93 -16.50 8.56
N GLN A 337 34.57 -15.69 7.56
CA GLN A 337 33.55 -14.66 7.67
C GLN A 337 32.16 -15.27 7.89
N LYS A 338 31.50 -14.86 8.97
CA LYS A 338 30.12 -15.21 9.26
C LYS A 338 29.18 -14.21 8.60
N VAL A 339 28.18 -14.70 7.88
CA VAL A 339 27.23 -13.88 7.12
C VAL A 339 25.80 -14.23 7.50
N MET A 340 24.98 -13.19 7.66
CA MET A 340 23.53 -13.30 7.77
C MET A 340 22.89 -12.45 6.67
N ILE A 341 21.90 -13.01 5.99
CA ILE A 341 21.09 -12.29 5.01
C ILE A 341 19.81 -11.85 5.71
N LEU A 342 19.48 -10.57 5.57
CA LEU A 342 18.28 -9.94 6.07
C LEU A 342 17.53 -9.32 4.90
N ALA A 343 16.21 -9.53 4.84
CA ALA A 343 15.39 -8.97 3.79
C ALA A 343 14.05 -8.46 4.31
N ASN A 344 13.59 -7.37 3.72
CA ASN A 344 12.24 -6.85 3.90
C ASN A 344 11.50 -6.81 2.57
N ASP A 345 10.18 -6.95 2.61
CA ASP A 345 9.33 -6.58 1.47
C ASP A 345 9.26 -5.05 1.30
N PRO A 346 8.71 -4.53 0.18
CA PRO A 346 8.80 -3.12 -0.20
C PRO A 346 8.32 -2.10 0.81
N ASP A 347 7.35 -2.44 1.64
CA ASP A 347 6.81 -1.57 2.68
C ASP A 347 7.32 -1.92 4.10
N ALA A 348 8.25 -2.88 4.19
CA ALA A 348 9.00 -3.24 5.37
C ALA A 348 8.17 -3.71 6.57
N ASP A 349 7.06 -4.42 6.32
CA ASP A 349 6.31 -5.14 7.37
C ASP A 349 6.57 -6.65 7.40
N ARG A 350 7.17 -7.21 6.33
CA ARG A 350 7.68 -8.59 6.32
C ARG A 350 9.18 -8.61 6.52
N PHE A 351 9.63 -9.69 7.14
CA PHE A 351 11.03 -9.90 7.46
C PHE A 351 11.44 -11.33 7.15
N CYS A 352 12.63 -11.47 6.60
CA CYS A 352 13.31 -12.74 6.41
C CYS A 352 14.72 -12.61 6.97
N ALA A 353 15.14 -13.63 7.72
CA ALA A 353 16.53 -13.83 8.07
C ALA A 353 16.99 -15.22 7.63
N ALA A 354 18.18 -15.27 7.05
CA ALA A 354 18.83 -16.50 6.68
C ALA A 354 20.30 -16.48 7.12
N GLU A 355 20.74 -17.54 7.78
CA GLU A 355 22.15 -17.70 8.14
C GLU A 355 22.91 -18.52 7.10
N TRP A 356 24.19 -18.17 6.94
CA TRP A 356 25.10 -18.95 6.12
C TRP A 356 25.61 -20.19 6.87
N THR A 357 25.28 -21.40 6.41
CA THR A 357 25.70 -22.65 7.08
C THR A 357 26.99 -23.29 6.53
N GLY A 358 27.59 -22.72 5.48
CA GLY A 358 28.90 -23.17 4.97
C GLY A 358 28.91 -24.41 4.08
N SER A 359 27.78 -25.08 3.83
CA SER A 359 27.72 -26.23 2.91
C SER A 359 27.54 -25.78 1.46
N VAL A 360 28.64 -25.55 0.76
CA VAL A 360 28.68 -25.62 -0.71
C VAL A 360 28.75 -27.10 -1.08
N ALA A 361 27.59 -27.75 -1.24
CA ALA A 361 27.59 -29.11 -1.77
C ALA A 361 28.14 -29.06 -3.21
N LEU A 362 29.30 -29.68 -3.43
CA LEU A 362 29.79 -30.01 -4.76
C LEU A 362 28.78 -30.99 -5.38
N VAL A 363 27.78 -30.48 -6.10
CA VAL A 363 26.88 -31.29 -6.90
C VAL A 363 26.81 -30.69 -8.28
N ASP A 364 27.50 -31.38 -9.19
CA ASP A 364 27.37 -31.25 -10.65
C ASP A 364 27.94 -29.95 -11.26
N PRO A 365 29.02 -30.00 -12.06
CA PRO A 365 29.56 -28.83 -12.77
C PRO A 365 28.58 -28.22 -13.80
N THR A 366 27.42 -28.83 -14.03
CA THR A 366 26.33 -28.27 -14.84
C THR A 366 25.28 -27.50 -14.03
N LYS A 367 25.39 -27.46 -12.68
CA LYS A 367 24.50 -26.72 -11.78
C LYS A 367 25.30 -25.78 -10.89
N SER A 368 24.87 -24.53 -10.80
CA SER A 368 25.42 -23.58 -9.84
C SER A 368 25.22 -24.13 -8.42
N PRO A 369 26.28 -24.30 -7.60
CA PRO A 369 26.13 -24.78 -6.24
C PRO A 369 25.47 -23.68 -5.41
N LEU A 370 24.22 -23.92 -4.99
CA LEU A 370 23.52 -23.05 -4.05
C LEU A 370 23.83 -23.52 -2.62
N PRO A 371 24.31 -22.63 -1.72
CA PRO A 371 24.50 -22.96 -0.31
C PRO A 371 23.16 -23.26 0.38
N GLN A 372 23.20 -24.03 1.46
CA GLN A 372 22.05 -24.22 2.33
C GLN A 372 21.87 -22.97 3.21
N LEU A 373 20.75 -22.28 3.04
CA LEU A 373 20.28 -21.26 3.98
C LEU A 373 19.36 -21.95 4.99
N THR A 374 19.57 -21.68 6.28
CA THR A 374 18.59 -22.05 7.30
C THR A 374 17.76 -20.82 7.64
N TRP A 375 16.43 -20.96 7.54
CA TRP A 375 15.48 -19.91 7.85
C TRP A 375 15.37 -19.74 9.36
N LEU A 376 15.63 -18.52 9.83
CA LEU A 376 15.41 -18.10 11.20
C LEU A 376 14.04 -17.41 11.22
N PHE A 377 12.95 -18.17 11.38
CA PHE A 377 11.60 -17.61 11.44
C PHE A 377 11.43 -16.62 12.59
#